data_AF-A0A0F9SE91-F1
#
_entry.id   AF-A0A0F9SE91-F1
#
_cell.length_a   1.000
_cell.length_b   1.000
_cell.length_c   1.000
_cell.angle_alpha   90.00
_cell.angle_beta   90.00
_cell.angle_gamma   90.00
#
_symmetry.space_group_name_H-M   'P 1'
#
loop_
_entity.id
_entity.type
_entity.pdbx_description
1 polymer ?
#
loop_
_entity_poly.entity_id
_entity_poly.type
_entity_poly.pdbx_seq_one_letter_code
_entity_poly.pdbx_strand_id
1 'polypeptide(L)'
;MAKLHQIVAEINTRLTQAGGQFDSKKFQKGRFSGIAELITKVDKKEIRQTIPAIIDNSGDETKLTIDDSYPFELYHRHLTSTVTEIEADFGDRVIREETANMVLVVMGDRQRLKLNKEDIITGINLGMPVELGSAFLTANSLVGANIIQGEFNLNKEEVWNSEFNTEVGTKPSDILFSLSYQVVTKTWTTCIEICE
;
A
#
# COMPACT_ATOMS: atom_id res chain seq x y z
N MET A 1 3.45 -11.07 9.70
CA MET A 1 2.81 -11.51 8.45
C MET A 1 3.89 -11.94 7.47
N ALA A 2 3.75 -13.07 6.80
CA ALA A 2 4.75 -13.54 5.85
C ALA A 2 4.84 -12.61 4.62
N LYS A 3 6.01 -12.00 4.42
CA LYS A 3 6.43 -11.35 3.15
C LYS A 3 5.55 -10.21 2.62
N LEU A 4 4.83 -9.50 3.49
CA LEU A 4 3.96 -8.37 3.11
C LEU A 4 4.73 -7.27 2.36
N HIS A 5 5.96 -6.96 2.76
CA HIS A 5 6.81 -5.99 2.07
C HIS A 5 7.11 -6.39 0.62
N GLN A 6 7.40 -7.67 0.36
CA GLN A 6 7.63 -8.21 -0.98
C GLN A 6 6.36 -8.15 -1.83
N ILE A 7 5.20 -8.44 -1.24
CA ILE A 7 3.91 -8.36 -1.94
C ILE A 7 3.62 -6.90 -2.35
N VAL A 8 3.81 -5.95 -1.44
CA VAL A 8 3.65 -4.51 -1.75
C VAL A 8 4.64 -4.06 -2.82
N ALA A 9 5.89 -4.53 -2.76
CA ALA A 9 6.88 -4.26 -3.80
C ALA A 9 6.44 -4.80 -5.18
N GLU A 10 5.85 -6.01 -5.24
CA GLU A 10 5.29 -6.57 -6.47
C GLU A 10 4.08 -5.75 -6.97
N ILE A 11 3.20 -5.29 -6.08
CA ILE A 11 2.09 -4.39 -6.45
C ILE A 11 2.63 -3.10 -7.09
N ASN A 12 3.59 -2.44 -6.43
CA ASN A 12 4.23 -1.23 -6.95
C ASN A 12 4.91 -1.48 -8.30
N THR A 13 5.56 -2.63 -8.43
CA THR A 13 6.23 -3.06 -9.65
C THR A 13 5.22 -3.23 -10.79
N ARG A 14 4.07 -3.87 -10.56
CA ARG A 14 3.00 -4.03 -11.56
C ARG A 14 2.37 -2.71 -11.98
N LEU A 15 2.24 -1.76 -11.05
CA LEU A 15 1.72 -0.43 -11.34
C LEU A 15 2.68 0.41 -12.20
N THR A 16 4.00 0.21 -12.05
CA THR A 16 5.04 1.12 -12.58
C THR A 16 5.91 0.56 -13.70
N GLN A 17 6.03 -0.76 -13.86
CA GLN A 17 6.91 -1.38 -14.85
C GLN A 17 6.52 -1.03 -16.29
N ALA A 18 7.41 -1.30 -17.24
CA ALA A 18 7.18 -1.08 -18.67
C ALA A 18 5.85 -1.73 -19.13
N GLY A 19 4.90 -0.91 -19.58
CA GLY A 19 3.54 -1.33 -19.94
C GLY A 19 2.52 -1.38 -18.78
N GLY A 20 2.93 -1.00 -17.57
CA GLY A 20 2.07 -0.78 -16.41
C GLY A 20 1.22 0.47 -16.57
N GLN A 21 0.15 0.57 -15.78
CA GLN A 21 -0.85 1.65 -15.91
C GLN A 21 -0.26 3.04 -15.62
N PHE A 22 0.84 3.11 -14.86
CA PHE A 22 1.55 4.34 -14.53
C PHE A 22 2.94 4.47 -15.16
N ASP A 23 3.21 3.78 -16.28
CA ASP A 23 4.45 3.90 -17.05
C ASP A 23 4.48 5.15 -17.97
N SER A 24 3.38 5.92 -18.03
CA SER A 24 3.32 7.08 -18.92
C SER A 24 4.23 8.23 -18.46
N LYS A 25 4.64 9.09 -19.40
CA LYS A 25 5.46 10.30 -19.12
C LYS A 25 4.89 11.21 -18.02
N LYS A 26 3.58 11.14 -17.77
CA LYS A 26 2.89 11.93 -16.74
C LYS A 26 3.26 11.51 -15.31
N PHE A 27 3.55 10.22 -15.12
CA PHE A 27 3.93 9.63 -13.84
C PHE A 27 5.45 9.48 -13.69
N GLN A 28 6.23 9.93 -14.68
CA GLN A 28 7.68 9.96 -14.56
C GLN A 28 8.08 10.89 -13.41
N LYS A 29 9.01 10.41 -12.59
CA LYS A 29 9.36 11.01 -11.28
C LYS A 29 8.23 10.94 -10.25
N GLY A 30 7.25 10.06 -10.41
CA GLY A 30 6.31 9.74 -9.34
C GLY A 30 7.00 8.96 -8.22
N ARG A 31 6.47 9.06 -7.01
CA ARG A 31 6.99 8.36 -5.83
C ARG A 31 6.09 7.19 -5.48
N PHE A 32 6.59 5.97 -5.65
CA PHE A 32 5.86 4.73 -5.35
C PHE A 32 6.50 4.10 -4.12
N SER A 33 5.95 4.40 -2.94
CA SER A 33 6.55 3.99 -1.67
C SER A 33 5.96 2.66 -1.19
N GLY A 34 6.70 1.96 -0.32
CA GLY A 34 6.26 0.72 0.30
C GLY A 34 5.23 0.93 1.41
N ILE A 35 5.35 0.13 2.47
CA ILE A 35 4.49 0.21 3.65
C ILE A 35 4.98 1.35 4.54
N ALA A 36 4.11 2.32 4.79
CA ALA A 36 4.31 3.44 5.67
C ALA A 36 3.74 3.19 7.05
N GLU A 37 4.41 3.77 8.03
CA GLU A 37 4.00 3.80 9.43
C GLU A 37 3.58 5.23 9.80
N LEU A 38 2.56 5.34 10.66
CA LEU A 38 2.19 6.65 11.22
C LEU A 38 3.09 6.96 12.41
N ILE A 39 3.97 7.94 12.23
CA ILE A 39 4.71 8.52 13.33
C ILE A 39 3.87 9.61 13.99
N THR A 40 3.70 9.53 15.30
CA THR A 40 3.03 10.58 16.07
C THR A 40 4.04 11.61 16.53
N LYS A 41 3.83 12.88 16.19
CA LYS A 41 4.61 14.01 16.69
C LYS A 41 3.72 14.91 17.52
N VAL A 42 4.28 15.45 18.60
CA VAL A 42 3.62 16.46 19.42
C VAL A 42 4.23 17.80 19.05
N ASP A 43 3.41 18.71 18.52
CA ASP A 43 3.87 20.07 18.23
C ASP A 43 4.05 20.87 19.54
N LYS A 44 4.74 22.01 19.47
CA LYS A 44 4.97 22.95 20.58
C LYS A 44 3.71 23.42 21.30
N LYS A 45 2.53 23.22 20.69
CA LYS A 45 1.20 23.53 21.25
C LYS A 45 0.51 22.30 21.87
N GLU A 46 1.23 21.21 22.10
CA GLU A 46 0.71 19.93 22.60
C GLU A 46 -0.32 19.23 21.68
N ILE A 47 -0.44 19.69 20.43
CA ILE A 47 -1.30 19.05 19.44
C ILE A 47 -0.58 17.83 18.88
N ARG A 48 -1.25 16.67 18.97
CA ARG A 48 -0.78 15.42 18.37
C ARG A 48 -1.07 15.42 16.87
N GLN A 49 -0.02 15.33 16.08
CA GLN A 49 -0.06 15.21 14.64
C GLN A 49 0.47 13.83 14.26
N THR A 50 -0.12 13.21 13.25
CA THR A 50 0.42 11.99 12.67
C THR A 50 1.05 12.33 11.33
N ILE A 51 2.11 11.64 10.95
CA ILE A 51 2.72 11.80 9.63
C ILE A 51 3.02 10.40 9.13
N PRO A 52 2.63 10.02 7.90
CA PRO A 52 3.08 8.77 7.33
C PRO A 52 4.57 8.88 6.98
N ALA A 53 5.34 7.85 7.31
CA ALA A 53 6.76 7.76 6.97
C ALA A 53 7.14 6.33 6.62
N ILE A 54 8.07 6.18 5.67
CA ILE A 54 8.82 4.94 5.51
C ILE A 54 9.98 4.98 6.50
N ILE A 55 10.10 3.96 7.34
CA ILE A 55 11.23 3.79 8.26
C ILE A 55 12.15 2.74 7.65
N ASP A 56 13.42 3.08 7.48
CA ASP A 56 14.42 2.14 6.99
C ASP A 56 14.96 1.24 8.14
N ASN A 57 15.79 0.25 7.78
CA ASN A 57 16.41 -0.62 8.78
C ASN A 57 17.43 0.09 9.69
N SER A 58 17.87 1.30 9.31
CA SER A 58 18.76 2.15 10.09
C SER A 58 18.00 3.00 11.12
N GLY A 59 16.67 3.07 11.00
CA GLY A 59 15.80 3.93 11.80
C GLY A 59 15.60 5.33 11.23
N ASP A 60 16.08 5.61 10.00
CA ASP A 60 15.86 6.87 9.31
C ASP A 60 14.43 6.95 8.76
N GLU A 61 13.77 8.09 9.03
CA GLU A 61 12.40 8.35 8.58
C GLU A 61 12.40 9.12 7.24
N THR A 62 11.73 8.56 6.23
CA THR A 62 11.37 9.31 5.02
C THR A 62 9.89 9.64 5.06
N LYS A 63 9.57 10.89 5.40
CA LYS A 63 8.18 11.38 5.49
C LYS A 63 7.49 11.33 4.13
N LEU A 64 6.20 11.03 4.18
CA LEU A 64 5.27 10.98 3.07
C LEU A 64 4.23 12.06 3.32
N THR A 65 4.48 13.24 2.75
CA THR A 65 3.57 14.38 2.80
C THR A 65 3.35 14.85 1.38
N ILE A 66 2.32 15.67 1.12
CA ILE A 66 2.17 16.30 -0.19
C ILE A 66 3.44 17.12 -0.49
N ASP A 67 4.22 16.64 -1.45
CA ASP A 67 5.44 17.29 -1.93
C ASP A 67 5.24 17.67 -3.41
N ASP A 68 5.25 18.98 -3.67
CA ASP A 68 5.08 19.56 -5.01
C ASP A 68 6.22 19.14 -5.97
N SER A 69 7.29 18.48 -5.49
CA SER A 69 8.35 17.91 -6.32
C SER A 69 7.85 16.73 -7.17
N TYR A 70 6.96 15.91 -6.62
CA TYR A 70 6.48 14.68 -7.26
C TYR A 70 5.09 14.93 -7.90
N PRO A 71 4.89 14.60 -9.18
CA PRO A 71 3.58 14.81 -9.83
C PRO A 71 2.52 13.83 -9.31
N PHE A 72 2.97 12.71 -8.76
CA PHE A 72 2.16 11.61 -8.27
C PHE A 72 2.92 10.89 -7.17
N GLU A 73 2.24 10.56 -6.09
CA GLU A 73 2.78 9.73 -5.03
C GLU A 73 1.75 8.71 -4.58
N LEU A 74 2.21 7.52 -4.24
CA LEU A 74 1.41 6.55 -3.51
C LEU A 74 2.23 5.85 -2.45
N TYR A 75 1.54 5.37 -1.43
CA TYR A 75 2.12 4.55 -0.39
C TYR A 75 1.05 3.63 0.20
N HIS A 76 1.51 2.54 0.80
CA HIS A 76 0.65 1.54 1.41
C HIS A 76 0.70 1.71 2.92
N ARG A 77 -0.38 1.37 3.61
CA ARG A 77 -0.43 1.29 5.06
C ARG A 77 -1.02 -0.02 5.48
N HIS A 78 -0.40 -0.62 6.47
CA HIS A 78 -0.93 -1.77 7.17
C HIS A 78 -1.82 -1.27 8.31
N LEU A 79 -3.06 -1.75 8.37
CA LEU A 79 -3.99 -1.36 9.44
C LEU A 79 -4.05 -2.43 10.51
N THR A 80 -4.38 -3.65 10.11
CA THR A 80 -4.57 -4.79 11.01
C THR A 80 -4.25 -6.08 10.28
N SER A 81 -3.91 -7.13 11.03
CA SER A 81 -3.81 -8.49 10.51
C SER A 81 -4.55 -9.47 11.40
N THR A 82 -5.19 -10.44 10.77
CA THR A 82 -5.74 -11.62 11.43
C THR A 82 -5.04 -12.86 10.92
N VAL A 83 -4.94 -13.87 11.77
CA VAL A 83 -4.32 -15.15 11.46
C VAL A 83 -5.31 -16.24 11.83
N THR A 84 -5.56 -17.14 10.89
CA THR A 84 -6.45 -18.29 11.05
C THR A 84 -5.73 -19.55 10.60
N GLU A 85 -5.89 -20.62 11.35
CA GLU A 85 -5.45 -21.95 10.93
C GLU A 85 -6.60 -22.62 10.19
N ILE A 86 -6.28 -23.19 9.03
CA ILE A 86 -7.24 -23.88 8.18
C ILE A 86 -6.72 -25.30 8.01
N GLU A 87 -7.56 -26.27 8.34
CA GLU A 87 -7.29 -27.68 8.04
C GLU A 87 -7.33 -27.86 6.51
N ALA A 88 -6.28 -28.45 5.94
CA ALA A 88 -6.31 -28.78 4.53
C ALA A 88 -7.25 -29.98 4.31
N ASP A 89 -8.16 -29.89 3.34
CA ASP A 89 -9.15 -30.94 3.05
C ASP A 89 -8.52 -32.29 2.65
N PHE A 90 -7.21 -32.34 2.35
CA PHE A 90 -6.48 -33.57 2.02
C PHE A 90 -5.04 -33.57 2.59
N GLY A 91 -4.82 -34.42 3.61
CA GLY A 91 -3.52 -34.67 4.26
C GLY A 91 -3.31 -33.88 5.56
N ASP A 92 -2.54 -34.42 6.51
CA ASP A 92 -2.23 -33.88 7.86
C ASP A 92 -1.48 -32.52 7.87
N ARG A 93 -1.58 -31.71 6.82
CA ARG A 93 -0.89 -30.43 6.72
C ARG A 93 -1.81 -29.30 7.15
N VAL A 94 -1.43 -28.61 8.22
CA VAL A 94 -2.10 -27.39 8.67
C VAL A 94 -1.62 -26.21 7.84
N ILE A 95 -2.56 -25.51 7.20
CA ILE A 95 -2.28 -24.27 6.48
C ILE A 95 -2.58 -23.10 7.42
N ARG A 96 -1.66 -22.13 7.45
CA ARG A 96 -1.89 -20.86 8.12
C ARG A 96 -2.29 -19.82 7.09
N GLU A 97 -3.49 -19.28 7.25
CA GLU A 97 -3.99 -18.15 6.48
C GLU A 97 -3.78 -16.86 7.29
N GLU A 98 -3.22 -15.84 6.64
CA GLU A 98 -3.06 -14.51 7.23
C GLU A 98 -3.73 -13.50 6.32
N THR A 99 -4.67 -12.74 6.89
CA THR A 99 -5.36 -11.64 6.20
C THR A 99 -4.84 -10.32 6.76
N ALA A 100 -4.21 -9.50 5.92
CA ALA A 100 -3.92 -8.11 6.25
C ALA A 100 -4.93 -7.16 5.63
N ASN A 101 -5.49 -6.30 6.46
CA ASN A 101 -6.23 -5.13 6.00
C ASN A 101 -5.23 -4.00 5.74
N MET A 102 -5.27 -3.50 4.52
CA MET A 102 -4.35 -2.50 4.00
C MET A 102 -5.11 -1.32 3.44
N VAL A 103 -4.44 -0.17 3.40
CA VAL A 103 -4.92 1.02 2.70
C VAL A 103 -3.82 1.49 1.75
N LEU A 104 -4.18 1.79 0.51
CA LEU A 104 -3.35 2.47 -0.45
C LEU A 104 -3.77 3.94 -0.45
N VAL A 105 -2.86 4.85 -0.12
CA VAL A 105 -3.12 6.29 -0.16
C VAL A 105 -2.48 6.85 -1.42
N VAL A 106 -3.23 7.66 -2.14
CA VAL A 106 -2.81 8.21 -3.43
C VAL A 106 -2.89 9.72 -3.37
N MET A 107 -1.76 10.35 -3.70
CA MET A 107 -1.56 11.78 -3.77
C MET A 107 -1.10 12.18 -5.17
N GLY A 108 -1.45 13.36 -5.64
CA GLY A 108 -0.92 13.86 -6.90
C GLY A 108 -1.40 15.26 -7.24
N ASP A 109 -0.77 15.84 -8.26
CA ASP A 109 -1.13 17.17 -8.75
C ASP A 109 -1.92 17.04 -10.06
N ARG A 110 -3.20 17.46 -10.03
CA ARG A 110 -4.08 17.43 -11.20
C ARG A 110 -3.53 18.25 -12.37
N GLN A 111 -2.88 19.39 -12.10
CA GLN A 111 -2.37 20.27 -13.16
C GLN A 111 -1.22 19.62 -13.93
N ARG A 112 -0.34 18.90 -13.22
CA ARG A 112 0.79 18.18 -13.83
C ARG A 112 0.36 16.89 -14.50
N LEU A 113 -0.53 16.12 -13.87
CA LEU A 113 -0.99 14.83 -14.39
C LEU A 113 -1.97 15.00 -15.56
N LYS A 114 -2.76 16.07 -15.57
CA LYS A 114 -3.86 16.26 -16.55
C LYS A 114 -4.74 15.02 -16.65
N LEU A 115 -5.11 14.49 -15.48
CA LEU A 115 -5.95 13.32 -15.29
C LEU A 115 -6.96 13.62 -14.19
N ASN A 116 -8.14 13.01 -14.31
CA ASN A 116 -9.14 13.05 -13.26
C ASN A 116 -8.92 11.92 -12.25
N LYS A 117 -9.67 11.93 -11.15
CA LYS A 117 -9.51 10.89 -10.11
C LYS A 117 -9.90 9.51 -10.67
N GLU A 118 -10.93 9.49 -11.48
CA GLU A 118 -11.54 8.33 -12.13
C GLU A 118 -10.55 7.60 -13.05
N ASP A 119 -9.71 8.35 -13.77
CA ASP A 119 -8.66 7.79 -14.63
C ASP A 119 -7.61 7.06 -13.79
N ILE A 120 -7.21 7.67 -12.66
CA ILE A 120 -6.23 7.09 -11.75
C ILE A 120 -6.80 5.86 -11.06
N ILE A 121 -8.06 5.90 -10.60
CA ILE A 121 -8.77 4.77 -10.01
C ILE A 121 -8.82 3.60 -10.98
N THR A 122 -9.15 3.86 -12.24
CA THR A 122 -9.16 2.84 -13.29
C THR A 122 -7.77 2.26 -13.51
N GLY A 123 -6.73 3.10 -13.50
CA GLY A 123 -5.33 2.65 -13.55
C GLY A 123 -4.96 1.74 -12.37
N ILE A 124 -5.40 2.07 -11.14
CA ILE A 124 -5.17 1.22 -9.96
C ILE A 124 -5.90 -0.11 -10.10
N ASN A 125 -7.18 -0.09 -10.47
CA ASN A 125 -8.00 -1.30 -10.61
C ASN A 125 -7.43 -2.27 -11.65
N LEU A 126 -6.94 -1.74 -12.78
CA LEU A 126 -6.34 -2.52 -13.85
C LEU A 126 -4.90 -2.96 -13.55
N GLY A 127 -4.17 -2.20 -12.73
CA GLY A 127 -2.77 -2.46 -12.43
C GLY A 127 -2.54 -3.28 -11.15
N MET A 128 -3.50 -3.31 -10.23
CA MET A 128 -3.40 -4.08 -8.99
C MET A 128 -3.70 -5.56 -9.28
N PRO A 129 -2.73 -6.48 -9.09
CA PRO A 129 -2.94 -7.90 -9.36
C PRO A 129 -3.94 -8.50 -8.38
N VAL A 130 -4.85 -9.34 -8.86
CA VAL A 130 -5.77 -10.11 -7.99
C VAL A 130 -5.06 -11.33 -7.40
N GLU A 131 -4.18 -11.95 -8.19
CA GLU A 131 -3.38 -13.11 -7.78
C GLU A 131 -1.90 -12.87 -8.11
N LEU A 132 -1.02 -13.35 -7.24
CA LEU A 132 0.41 -13.31 -7.49
C LEU A 132 0.84 -14.54 -8.30
N GLY A 133 1.75 -14.34 -9.26
CA GLY A 133 2.20 -15.42 -10.15
C GLY A 133 2.91 -16.54 -9.39
N SER A 134 2.83 -17.77 -9.91
CA SER A 134 3.42 -18.98 -9.30
C SER A 134 4.92 -18.84 -9.00
N ALA A 135 5.67 -18.13 -9.84
CA ALA A 135 7.08 -17.82 -9.62
C ALA A 135 7.31 -16.98 -8.35
N PHE A 136 6.47 -15.96 -8.12
CA PHE A 136 6.53 -15.13 -6.92
C PHE A 136 6.16 -15.95 -5.67
N LEU A 137 5.09 -16.75 -5.76
CA LEU A 137 4.63 -17.60 -4.66
C LEU A 137 5.74 -18.59 -4.23
N THR A 138 6.36 -19.26 -5.20
CA THR A 138 7.45 -20.21 -4.95
C THR A 138 8.67 -19.52 -4.34
N ALA A 139 9.09 -18.37 -4.89
CA ALA A 139 10.24 -17.61 -4.37
C ALA A 139 10.03 -17.10 -2.93
N ASN A 140 8.77 -16.88 -2.52
CA ASN A 140 8.42 -16.37 -1.20
C ASN A 140 7.87 -17.46 -0.25
N SER A 141 7.94 -18.74 -0.64
CA SER A 141 7.42 -19.87 0.15
C SER A 141 5.93 -19.74 0.53
N LEU A 142 5.14 -19.15 -0.36
CA LEU A 142 3.69 -18.98 -0.21
C LEU A 142 2.96 -20.09 -0.97
N VAL A 143 1.91 -20.64 -0.36
CA VAL A 143 0.97 -21.58 -1.00
C VAL A 143 0.01 -20.82 -1.91
N GLY A 144 -0.40 -19.63 -1.48
CA GLY A 144 -1.26 -18.74 -2.23
C GLY A 144 -1.20 -17.33 -1.67
N ALA A 145 -1.43 -16.36 -2.54
CA ALA A 145 -1.59 -14.97 -2.16
C ALA A 145 -2.64 -14.33 -3.08
N ASN A 146 -3.70 -13.81 -2.46
CA ASN A 146 -4.78 -13.12 -3.15
C ASN A 146 -4.88 -11.70 -2.61
N ILE A 147 -5.10 -10.74 -3.51
CA ILE A 147 -5.31 -9.34 -3.20
C ILE A 147 -6.76 -9.00 -3.55
N ILE A 148 -7.54 -8.72 -2.52
CA ILE A 148 -8.96 -8.40 -2.64
C ILE A 148 -9.09 -6.87 -2.56
N GLN A 149 -9.43 -6.24 -3.68
CA GLN A 149 -9.70 -4.81 -3.72
C GLN A 149 -11.00 -4.51 -2.98
N GLY A 150 -10.99 -3.46 -2.15
CA GLY A 150 -12.15 -2.99 -1.41
C GLY A 150 -12.63 -1.65 -1.93
N GLU A 151 -12.99 -0.76 -1.01
CA GLU A 151 -13.65 0.51 -1.31
C GLU A 151 -12.66 1.65 -1.51
N PHE A 152 -13.03 2.58 -2.39
CA PHE A 152 -12.33 3.85 -2.57
C PHE A 152 -12.94 4.93 -1.69
N ASN A 153 -12.13 5.61 -0.87
CA ASN A 153 -12.53 6.82 -0.20
C ASN A 153 -12.09 8.05 -1.00
N LEU A 154 -13.05 8.72 -1.64
CA LEU A 154 -12.80 9.91 -2.45
C LEU A 154 -12.88 11.23 -1.66
N ASN A 155 -13.31 11.16 -0.40
CA ASN A 155 -13.41 12.29 0.51
C ASN A 155 -12.01 12.70 0.98
N LYS A 156 -11.49 13.79 0.41
CA LYS A 156 -10.14 14.29 0.72
C LYS A 156 -9.96 14.60 2.21
N GLU A 157 -10.99 15.15 2.86
CA GLU A 157 -10.91 15.57 4.26
C GLU A 157 -10.79 14.36 5.18
N GLU A 158 -11.56 13.31 4.91
CA GLU A 158 -11.49 12.08 5.69
C GLU A 158 -10.13 11.39 5.53
N VAL A 159 -9.64 11.27 4.29
CA VAL A 159 -8.30 10.70 4.02
C VAL A 159 -7.20 11.58 4.64
N TRP A 160 -7.33 12.90 4.59
CA TRP A 160 -6.36 13.79 5.21
C TRP A 160 -6.32 13.60 6.74
N ASN A 161 -7.49 13.57 7.38
CA ASN A 161 -7.60 13.43 8.82
C ASN A 161 -7.10 12.06 9.30
N SER A 162 -7.29 10.99 8.51
CA SER A 162 -6.79 9.64 8.85
C SER A 162 -5.26 9.50 8.74
N GLU A 163 -4.63 10.33 7.92
CA GLU A 163 -3.19 10.27 7.66
C GLU A 163 -2.40 11.29 8.49
N PHE A 164 -2.81 12.55 8.45
CA PHE A 164 -2.04 13.66 9.00
C PHE A 164 -2.56 14.14 10.37
N ASN A 165 -3.85 13.97 10.63
CA ASN A 165 -4.51 14.50 11.83
C ASN A 165 -4.13 15.97 12.13
N THR A 166 -4.01 16.78 11.07
CA THR A 166 -3.73 18.21 11.12
C THR A 166 -4.84 18.98 10.42
N GLU A 167 -4.83 20.32 10.52
CA GLU A 167 -5.65 21.17 9.66
C GLU A 167 -5.45 20.79 8.18
N VAL A 168 -6.54 20.77 7.42
CA VAL A 168 -6.57 20.29 6.03
C VAL A 168 -5.70 21.20 5.16
N GLY A 169 -4.55 20.67 4.75
CA GLY A 169 -3.57 21.38 3.92
C GLY A 169 -3.75 21.19 2.42
N THR A 170 -4.81 20.51 1.96
CA THR A 170 -4.98 20.15 0.55
C THR A 170 -5.50 21.31 -0.29
N LYS A 171 -4.86 21.57 -1.44
CA LYS A 171 -5.35 22.52 -2.44
C LYS A 171 -6.48 21.88 -3.27
N PRO A 172 -7.35 22.69 -3.92
CA PRO A 172 -8.34 22.16 -4.86
C PRO A 172 -7.73 21.37 -6.04
N SER A 173 -6.53 21.76 -6.46
CA SER A 173 -5.73 21.09 -7.50
C SER A 173 -5.23 19.71 -7.10
N ASP A 174 -5.14 19.43 -5.80
CA ASP A 174 -4.51 18.20 -5.34
C ASP A 174 -5.48 17.03 -5.54
N ILE A 175 -4.95 15.89 -5.91
CA ILE A 175 -5.66 14.63 -5.93
C ILE A 175 -5.28 13.92 -4.64
N LEU A 176 -6.28 13.63 -3.81
CA LEU A 176 -6.14 12.81 -2.61
C LEU A 176 -7.35 11.88 -2.54
N PHE A 177 -7.07 10.60 -2.36
CA PHE A 177 -8.05 9.55 -2.09
C PHE A 177 -7.31 8.32 -1.55
N SER A 178 -8.06 7.35 -1.01
CA SER A 178 -7.51 6.07 -0.58
C SER A 178 -8.30 4.88 -1.14
N LEU A 179 -7.66 3.72 -1.19
CA LEU A 179 -8.25 2.43 -1.52
C LEU A 179 -7.99 1.46 -0.36
N SER A 180 -9.05 0.95 0.24
CA SER A 180 -8.96 -0.18 1.18
C SER A 180 -8.80 -1.47 0.39
N TYR A 181 -7.91 -2.36 0.81
CA TYR A 181 -7.73 -3.67 0.19
C TYR A 181 -7.25 -4.68 1.22
N GLN A 182 -7.40 -5.97 0.90
CA GLN A 182 -6.95 -7.07 1.74
C GLN A 182 -5.90 -7.89 1.03
N VAL A 183 -4.88 -8.31 1.76
CA VAL A 183 -3.89 -9.28 1.29
C VAL A 183 -4.09 -10.56 2.09
N VAL A 184 -4.57 -11.61 1.42
CA VAL A 184 -4.79 -12.94 2.00
C VAL A 184 -3.65 -13.84 1.56
N THR A 185 -2.82 -14.27 2.50
CA THR A 185 -1.69 -15.16 2.26
C THR A 185 -1.91 -16.51 2.91
N LYS A 186 -1.48 -17.58 2.25
CA LYS A 186 -1.52 -18.95 2.75
C LYS A 186 -0.11 -19.50 2.81
N THR A 187 0.27 -20.05 3.95
CA THR A 187 1.59 -20.63 4.20
C THR A 187 1.46 -21.99 4.86
N TRP A 188 2.42 -22.87 4.60
CA TRP A 188 2.53 -24.11 5.35
C TRP A 188 3.08 -23.80 6.75
N THR A 189 2.46 -24.34 7.80
CA THR A 189 2.94 -24.21 9.18
C THR A 189 4.34 -24.78 9.40
N THR A 190 4.77 -25.74 8.57
CA THR A 190 6.08 -26.39 8.67
C THR A 190 7.25 -25.60 8.06
N CYS A 191 7.01 -24.48 7.37
CA CYS A 191 8.02 -23.83 6.54
C CYS A 191 8.42 -22.41 6.99
N ILE A 192 8.11 -22.00 8.23
CA ILE A 192 8.61 -20.72 8.76
C ILE A 192 10.03 -20.95 9.29
N GLU A 193 11.01 -21.04 8.40
CA GLU A 193 12.40 -20.75 8.75
C GLU A 193 12.56 -19.23 8.75
N ILE A 194 12.72 -18.65 9.94
CA ILE A 194 13.24 -17.30 10.08
C ILE A 194 14.74 -17.43 9.77
N CYS A 195 15.11 -17.46 8.50
CA CYS A 195 16.51 -17.32 8.13
C CYS A 195 16.89 -15.84 8.32
N GLU A 196 17.81 -15.61 9.27
CA GLU A 196 18.56 -14.36 9.45
C GLU A 196 19.32 -13.96 8.19
#